data_AF-A0A292YJD7-F1
#
_entry.id   AF-A0A292YJD7-F1
#
_cell.length_a   1.000
_cell.length_b   1.000
_cell.length_c   1.000
_cell.angle_alpha   90.00
_cell.angle_beta   90.00
_cell.angle_gamma   90.00
#
_symmetry.space_group_name_H-M   'P 1'
#
loop_
_entity.id
_entity.type
_entity.pdbx_description
1 polymer ?
#
loop_
_entity_poly.entity_id
_entity_poly.type
_entity_poly.pdbx_seq_one_letter_code
_entity_poly.pdbx_strand_id
1 'polypeptide(L)'
;MDDSINSLEDLVSFLDDFLQDSTVWCRLEWDNPIAEDTVVLAQFQARYDMCDIVEGEAERVIALEFLFHPSDFEEEVPSLSLPVDPDDVEVNILDDALEMQSLDYRLLLRITNHE
;
A
#
# COMPACT_ATOMS: atom_id res chain seq x y z
N MET A 1 -11.61 11.55 20.78
CA MET A 1 -10.30 10.92 20.83
C MET A 1 -9.71 11.24 19.48
N ASP A 2 -8.63 12.01 19.48
CA ASP A 2 -7.95 12.46 18.26
C ASP A 2 -7.05 11.29 17.83
N ASP A 3 -7.65 10.27 17.21
CA ASP A 3 -6.93 9.14 16.59
C ASP A 3 -6.43 9.56 15.19
N SER A 4 -5.80 10.72 15.13
CA SER A 4 -5.13 11.19 13.92
C SER A 4 -3.83 10.42 13.81
N ILE A 5 -3.62 9.67 12.73
CA ILE A 5 -2.32 9.08 12.40
C ILE A 5 -1.36 10.26 12.20
N ASN A 6 -0.45 10.48 13.16
CA ASN A 6 0.38 11.69 13.20
C ASN A 6 1.70 11.53 12.43
N SER A 7 2.05 10.31 12.04
CA SER A 7 3.34 9.97 11.41
C SER A 7 3.19 8.77 10.47
N LEU A 8 4.09 8.64 9.48
CA LEU A 8 4.17 7.43 8.63
C LEU A 8 4.46 6.16 9.43
N GLU A 9 5.21 6.24 10.54
CA GLU A 9 5.47 5.10 11.42
C GLU A 9 4.20 4.59 12.12
N ASP A 10 3.32 5.51 12.53
CA ASP A 10 2.00 5.18 13.08
C ASP A 10 1.12 4.53 12.00
N LEU A 11 1.20 5.02 10.76
CA LEU A 11 0.50 4.42 9.61
C LEU A 11 0.96 2.99 9.36
N VAL A 12 2.27 2.75 9.26
CA VAL A 12 2.83 1.40 9.05
C VAL A 12 2.37 0.44 10.16
N SER A 13 2.45 0.88 11.41
CA SER A 13 2.00 0.07 12.55
C SER A 13 0.50 -0.26 12.46
N PHE A 14 -0.32 0.69 12.02
CA PHE A 14 -1.75 0.47 11.78
C PHE A 14 -1.99 -0.51 10.61
N LEU A 15 -1.25 -0.36 9.50
CA LEU A 15 -1.38 -1.23 8.33
C LEU A 15 -1.04 -2.68 8.68
N ASP A 16 0.03 -2.88 9.45
CA ASP A 16 0.44 -4.20 9.93
C ASP A 16 -0.65 -4.86 10.78
N ASP A 17 -1.26 -4.12 11.72
CA ASP A 17 -2.35 -4.64 12.55
C ASP A 17 -3.63 -4.91 11.74
N PHE A 18 -3.99 -3.99 10.82
CA PHE A 18 -5.22 -4.08 10.04
C PHE A 18 -5.19 -5.20 8.98
N LEU A 19 -4.04 -5.40 8.34
CA LEU A 19 -3.88 -6.37 7.25
C LEU A 19 -3.22 -7.67 7.70
N GLN A 20 -2.88 -7.79 8.99
CA GLN A 20 -2.16 -8.94 9.52
C GLN A 20 -2.82 -10.26 9.10
N ASP A 21 -2.01 -11.18 8.57
CA ASP A 21 -2.44 -12.53 8.16
C ASP A 21 -3.56 -12.56 7.10
N SER A 22 -3.91 -11.42 6.51
CA SER A 22 -5.01 -11.31 5.55
C SER A 22 -4.54 -11.61 4.13
N THR A 23 -5.39 -12.31 3.36
CA THR A 23 -5.22 -12.37 1.91
C THR A 23 -5.87 -11.15 1.29
N VAL A 24 -5.06 -10.35 0.59
CA VAL A 24 -5.49 -9.09 -0.01
C VAL A 24 -5.40 -9.15 -1.53
N TRP A 25 -6.38 -8.56 -2.19
CA TRP A 25 -6.28 -8.18 -3.59
C TRP A 25 -5.74 -6.76 -3.65
N CYS A 26 -4.60 -6.60 -4.31
CA CYS A 26 -3.85 -5.35 -4.41
C CYS A 26 -4.03 -4.76 -5.81
N ARG A 27 -4.24 -3.45 -5.89
CA ARG A 27 -4.22 -2.69 -7.13
C ARG A 27 -3.54 -1.34 -6.92
N LEU A 28 -2.44 -1.11 -7.63
CA LEU A 28 -1.74 0.17 -7.67
C LEU A 28 -2.03 0.87 -8.99
N GLU A 29 -2.47 2.10 -8.89
CA GLU A 29 -2.80 2.98 -10.00
C GLU A 29 -1.98 4.27 -9.91
N TRP A 30 -1.67 4.83 -11.08
CA TRP A 30 -1.08 6.14 -11.23
C TRP A 30 -1.96 7.00 -12.12
N ASP A 31 -2.46 8.11 -11.58
CA ASP A 31 -3.18 9.12 -12.34
C ASP A 31 -2.17 9.97 -13.11
N ASN A 32 -2.09 9.78 -14.42
CA ASN A 32 -1.11 10.44 -15.24
C ASN A 32 -1.50 11.92 -15.46
N PRO A 33 -0.76 12.90 -14.89
CA PRO A 33 -1.14 14.31 -14.97
C PRO A 33 -1.01 14.89 -16.39
N ILE A 34 -0.35 14.17 -17.30
CA ILE A 34 -0.12 14.59 -18.69
C ILE A 34 -1.17 14.01 -19.64
N ALA A 35 -1.62 12.78 -19.39
CA ALA A 35 -2.50 12.04 -20.31
C ALA A 35 -3.99 12.04 -19.91
N GLU A 36 -4.35 12.58 -18.73
CA GLU A 36 -5.72 12.55 -18.18
C GLU A 36 -6.30 11.11 -18.13
N ASP A 37 -5.43 10.14 -17.83
CA ASP A 37 -5.68 8.70 -17.87
C ASP A 37 -5.08 8.05 -16.62
N THR A 38 -5.78 7.02 -16.11
CA THR A 38 -5.34 6.25 -14.95
C THR A 38 -4.68 4.96 -15.42
N VAL A 39 -3.39 4.80 -15.10
CA VAL A 39 -2.59 3.64 -15.48
C VAL A 39 -2.55 2.64 -14.34
N VAL A 40 -2.94 1.39 -14.59
CA VAL A 40 -2.76 0.28 -13.62
C VAL A 40 -1.31 -0.19 -13.68
N LEU A 41 -0.55 0.05 -12.62
CA LEU A 41 0.86 -0.32 -12.51
C LEU A 41 1.03 -1.76 -12.03
N ALA A 42 0.19 -2.19 -11.09
CA ALA A 42 0.20 -3.54 -10.55
C ALA A 42 -1.21 -3.98 -10.14
N GLN A 43 -1.51 -5.26 -10.33
CA GLN A 43 -2.76 -5.87 -9.85
C GLN A 43 -2.55 -7.37 -9.59
N PHE A 44 -2.67 -7.80 -8.34
CA PHE A 44 -2.49 -9.20 -7.95
C PHE A 44 -3.23 -9.51 -6.65
N GLN A 45 -3.26 -10.78 -6.26
CA GLN A 45 -3.77 -11.23 -4.96
C GLN A 45 -2.65 -11.97 -4.25
N ALA A 46 -2.38 -11.59 -3.01
CA ALA A 46 -1.34 -12.21 -2.20
C ALA A 46 -1.68 -12.11 -0.71
N ARG A 47 -1.02 -12.93 0.12
CA ARG A 47 -1.13 -12.81 1.58
C ARG A 47 -0.17 -11.72 2.04
N TYR A 48 -0.69 -10.72 2.73
CA TYR A 48 0.10 -9.65 3.31
C TYR A 48 1.07 -10.21 4.36
N ASP A 49 2.31 -9.69 4.41
CA ASP A 49 3.32 -10.03 5.41
C ASP A 49 3.63 -8.82 6.30
N MET A 50 4.15 -7.74 5.71
CA MET A 50 4.47 -6.50 6.43
C MET A 50 4.52 -5.27 5.52
N CYS A 51 4.51 -4.09 6.12
CA CYS A 51 4.78 -2.81 5.46
C CYS A 51 6.01 -2.15 6.08
N ASP A 52 6.84 -1.50 5.27
CA ASP A 52 8.00 -0.76 5.74
C ASP A 52 8.11 0.60 5.04
N ILE A 53 8.92 1.51 5.59
CA ILE A 53 9.18 2.84 5.02
C ILE A 53 10.55 2.79 4.37
N VAL A 54 10.59 2.89 3.05
CA VAL A 54 11.84 2.88 2.28
C VAL A 54 12.15 4.26 1.72
N GLU A 55 13.42 4.66 1.83
CA GLU A 55 13.94 5.86 1.17
C GLU A 55 14.46 5.47 -0.23
N GLY A 56 13.86 6.04 -1.27
CA GLY A 56 14.27 5.81 -2.65
C GLY A 56 15.68 6.37 -2.93
N GLU A 57 16.39 5.76 -3.88
CA GLU A 57 17.78 6.13 -4.23
C GLU A 57 17.94 7.61 -4.67
N ALA A 58 16.87 8.27 -5.07
CA ALA A 58 16.86 9.68 -5.44
C ALA A 58 16.56 10.62 -4.24
N GLU A 59 17.27 10.45 -3.11
CA GLU A 59 17.43 11.35 -1.94
C GLU A 59 16.21 12.15 -1.38
N ARG A 60 14.98 11.96 -1.89
CA ARG A 60 13.78 12.77 -1.56
C ARG A 60 12.45 12.04 -1.76
N VAL A 61 12.45 10.79 -2.19
CA VAL A 61 11.21 10.03 -2.40
C VAL A 61 11.12 8.98 -1.30
N ILE A 62 10.16 9.16 -0.40
CA ILE A 62 9.78 8.16 0.59
C ILE A 62 8.73 7.27 -0.07
N ALA A 63 8.80 5.97 0.15
CA ALA A 63 7.77 5.04 -0.29
C ALA A 63 7.37 4.10 0.86
N LEU A 64 6.12 3.69 0.85
CA LEU A 64 5.64 2.57 1.64
C LEU A 64 5.86 1.29 0.83
N GLU A 65 6.68 0.39 1.33
CA GLU A 65 6.94 -0.91 0.71
C GLU A 65 6.09 -1.98 1.38
N PHE A 66 5.22 -2.61 0.60
CA PHE A 66 4.36 -3.71 0.99
C PHE A 66 5.00 -5.02 0.59
N LEU A 67 5.28 -5.87 1.57
CA LEU A 67 5.79 -7.21 1.38
C LEU A 67 4.67 -8.23 1.55
N PHE A 68 4.73 -9.28 0.74
CA PHE A 68 3.74 -10.34 0.72
C PHE A 68 4.40 -11.69 0.93
N HIS A 69 3.67 -12.67 1.46
CA HIS A 69 4.25 -14.00 1.60
C HIS A 69 4.57 -14.61 0.22
N PRO A 70 5.69 -15.36 0.11
CA PRO A 70 5.98 -16.10 -1.09
C PRO A 70 4.84 -17.10 -1.35
N SER A 71 4.30 -17.07 -2.55
CA SER A 71 3.39 -18.14 -2.97
C SER A 71 4.17 -19.45 -3.07
N ASP A 72 3.57 -20.59 -2.72
CA ASP A 72 4.16 -21.94 -2.86
C ASP A 72 4.69 -22.25 -4.29
N PHE A 73 4.37 -21.39 -5.26
CA PHE A 73 4.68 -21.55 -6.68
C PHE A 73 5.70 -20.54 -7.23
N GLU A 74 6.14 -19.55 -6.46
CA GLU A 74 7.06 -18.50 -6.94
C GLU A 74 8.26 -18.33 -5.99
N GLU A 75 9.48 -18.25 -6.56
CA GLU A 75 10.73 -18.06 -5.79
C GLU A 75 10.95 -16.60 -5.35
N GLU A 76 10.26 -15.63 -5.99
CA GLU A 76 10.31 -14.22 -5.62
C GLU A 76 9.04 -13.81 -4.87
N VAL A 77 9.24 -13.21 -3.71
CA VAL A 77 8.19 -12.51 -2.95
C VAL A 77 7.74 -11.31 -3.77
N PRO A 78 6.46 -11.20 -4.14
CA PRO A 78 5.99 -9.97 -4.74
C PRO A 78 6.14 -8.85 -3.70
N SER A 79 6.67 -7.70 -4.12
CA SER A 79 6.66 -6.47 -3.34
C SER A 79 5.96 -5.37 -4.13
N LEU A 80 5.39 -4.40 -3.43
CA LEU A 80 4.74 -3.25 -4.02
C LEU A 80 5.20 -2.00 -3.30
N SER A 81 5.71 -1.03 -4.03
CA SER A 81 6.14 0.25 -3.46
C SER A 81 5.14 1.33 -3.87
N LEU A 82 4.51 1.97 -2.88
CA LEU A 82 3.70 3.17 -3.05
C LEU A 82 4.56 4.39 -2.74
N PRO A 83 4.90 5.23 -3.72
CA PRO A 83 5.51 6.53 -3.45
C PRO A 83 4.57 7.38 -2.58
N VAL A 84 5.09 7.98 -1.52
CA VAL A 84 4.31 8.81 -0.60
C VAL A 84 4.98 10.15 -0.32
N ASP A 85 4.16 11.18 -0.18
CA ASP A 85 4.53 12.43 0.48
C ASP A 85 4.18 12.29 1.98
N PRO A 86 5.15 12.33 2.91
CA PRO A 86 4.89 12.16 4.35
C PRO A 86 3.93 13.22 4.91
N ASP A 87 3.81 14.38 4.26
CA ASP A 87 2.92 15.47 4.68
C ASP A 87 1.54 15.38 4.01
N ASP A 88 1.36 14.51 3.00
CA ASP A 88 0.15 14.41 2.16
C ASP A 88 -0.15 12.93 1.79
N VAL A 89 -0.53 12.15 2.81
CA VAL A 89 -1.10 10.79 2.64
C VAL A 89 -2.53 10.78 3.12
N GLU A 90 -3.46 10.41 2.25
CA GLU A 90 -4.84 10.14 2.62
C GLU A 90 -5.07 8.63 2.74
N VAL A 91 -5.70 8.21 3.83
CA VAL A 91 -6.02 6.82 4.12
C VAL A 91 -7.51 6.69 4.37
N ASN A 92 -8.18 5.89 3.54
CA ASN A 92 -9.60 5.65 3.58
C ASN A 92 -9.85 4.17 3.94
N ILE A 93 -10.39 3.94 5.14
CA ILE A 93 -10.79 2.60 5.60
C ILE A 93 -12.23 2.36 5.13
N LEU A 94 -12.42 1.30 4.37
CA LEU A 94 -13.70 0.78 3.90
C LEU A 94 -14.01 -0.53 4.65
N ASP A 95 -15.24 -1.04 4.58
CA ASP A 95 -15.67 -2.22 5.34
C ASP A 95 -14.72 -3.44 5.20
N ASP A 96 -14.28 -3.76 3.97
CA ASP A 96 -13.37 -4.88 3.66
C ASP A 96 -12.16 -4.43 2.83
N ALA A 97 -11.82 -3.15 2.85
CA ALA A 97 -10.74 -2.62 2.03
C ALA A 97 -10.08 -1.40 2.66
N LEU A 98 -8.83 -1.19 2.27
CA LEU A 98 -8.06 0.00 2.57
C LEU A 98 -7.68 0.66 1.25
N GLU A 99 -7.94 1.96 1.17
CA GLU A 99 -7.49 2.79 0.08
C GLU A 99 -6.51 3.82 0.60
N MET A 100 -5.37 3.95 -0.08
CA MET A 100 -4.39 4.99 0.19
C MET A 100 -4.15 5.81 -1.05
N GLN A 101 -4.08 7.12 -0.87
CA GLN A 101 -3.75 8.07 -1.92
C GLN A 101 -2.62 8.96 -1.45
N SER A 102 -1.60 9.11 -2.29
CA SER A 102 -0.53 10.06 -2.07
C SER A 102 0.12 10.43 -3.40
N LEU A 103 0.55 11.68 -3.53
CA LEU A 103 1.02 12.23 -4.80
C LEU A 103 -0.04 11.98 -5.90
N ASP A 104 0.35 11.34 -7.01
CA ASP A 104 -0.53 10.94 -8.10
C ASP A 104 -0.87 9.43 -8.07
N TYR A 105 -0.59 8.74 -6.96
CA TYR A 105 -0.76 7.29 -6.83
C TYR A 105 -1.93 6.92 -5.94
N ARG A 106 -2.61 5.82 -6.30
CA ARG A 106 -3.69 5.22 -5.53
C ARG A 106 -3.41 3.73 -5.34
N LEU A 107 -3.40 3.28 -4.09
CA LEU A 107 -3.29 1.88 -3.73
C LEU A 107 -4.59 1.41 -3.08
N LEU A 108 -5.21 0.39 -3.65
CA LEU A 108 -6.36 -0.30 -3.08
C LEU A 108 -5.95 -1.71 -2.64
N LEU A 109 -6.12 -1.99 -1.35
CA LEU A 109 -5.93 -3.30 -0.73
C LEU A 109 -7.28 -3.79 -0.25
N ARG A 110 -7.85 -4.81 -0.91
CA ARG A 110 -9.14 -5.39 -0.54
C ARG A 110 -8.92 -6.73 0.14
N ILE A 111 -9.42 -6.90 1.36
CA ILE A 111 -9.39 -8.18 2.06
C ILE A 111 -10.32 -9.15 1.32
N THR A 112 -9.78 -10.32 0.99
CA THR A 112 -10.48 -11.34 0.17
C THR A 112 -10.84 -12.59 0.95
N ASN A 113 -10.21 -12.84 2.10
CA ASN A 113 -10.55 -13.94 3.00
C ASN A 113 -10.66 -13.43 4.44
N HIS A 114 -11.81 -13.67 5.05
CA HIS A 114 -11.97 -13.83 6.49
C HIS A 114 -12.21 -15.33 6.72
N GLU A 115 -11.15 -16.11 6.95
CA GLU A 115 -11.27 -17.50 7.41
C GLU A 115 -11.05 -17.58 8.92
#